data_AF-A0A4R9K7Q4-F1
#
_entry.id   AF-A0A4R9K7Q4-F1
#
_cell.length_a   1.000
_cell.length_b   1.000
_cell.length_c   1.000
_cell.angle_alpha   90.00
_cell.angle_beta   90.00
_cell.angle_gamma   90.00
#
_symmetry.space_group_name_H-M   'P 1'
#
loop_
_entity.id
_entity.type
_entity.pdbx_description
1 polymer ?
#
loop_
_entity_poly.entity_id
_entity_poly.type
_entity_poly.pdbx_seq_one_letter_code
_entity_poly.pdbx_strand_id
1 'polypeptide(L)'
;MTNAILVQPVISKTDHKSALKRIETLMDLEKRTRDQEIELETLFVLVSNYEEKHVLIFPPHPIDAILFRMEQQGLTQKDVAKILGSKQRASEYLNKKIPLSIEAIRKLNDSLGISGDILIQKYTTKK
;
A
#
# COMPACT_ATOMS: atom_id res chain seq x y z
N MET A 1 38.72 5.53 -17.03
CA MET A 1 38.91 4.66 -15.86
C MET A 1 37.56 4.56 -15.19
N THR A 2 36.94 3.38 -15.16
CA THR A 2 35.65 3.19 -14.50
C THR A 2 35.87 3.27 -13.00
N ASN A 3 35.27 4.25 -12.33
CA ASN A 3 35.35 4.36 -10.89
C ASN A 3 34.52 3.21 -10.29
N ALA A 4 35.06 2.51 -9.29
CA ALA A 4 34.33 1.43 -8.65
C ALA A 4 33.18 2.02 -7.82
N ILE A 5 31.94 1.66 -8.15
CA ILE A 5 30.77 2.06 -7.37
C ILE A 5 30.69 1.13 -6.15
N LEU A 6 30.96 1.67 -4.97
CA LEU A 6 30.95 0.91 -3.72
C LEU A 6 29.54 0.95 -3.10
N VAL A 7 28.74 -0.08 -3.34
CA VAL A 7 27.40 -0.22 -2.76
C VAL A 7 27.41 -1.24 -1.63
N GLN A 8 26.87 -0.88 -0.47
CA GLN A 8 26.74 -1.79 0.68
C GLN A 8 25.50 -2.68 0.54
N PRO A 9 25.55 -3.94 0.98
CA PRO A 9 24.39 -4.81 0.97
C PRO A 9 23.30 -4.30 1.92
N VAL A 10 22.03 -4.51 1.55
CA VAL A 10 20.86 -4.19 2.40
C VAL A 10 20.35 -5.49 3.03
N ILE A 11 20.87 -5.84 4.21
CA ILE A 11 20.55 -7.11 4.89
C ILE A 11 20.04 -6.93 6.32
N SER A 12 20.12 -5.71 6.86
CA SER A 12 19.56 -5.35 8.15
C SER A 12 18.64 -4.13 8.05
N LYS A 13 17.85 -3.90 9.11
CA LYS A 13 17.01 -2.69 9.23
C LYS A 13 17.84 -1.40 9.18
N THR A 14 19.07 -1.44 9.70
CA THR A 14 19.97 -0.29 9.71
C THR A 14 20.47 0.02 8.30
N ASP A 15 20.83 -1.01 7.54
CA ASP A 15 21.26 -0.86 6.14
C ASP A 15 20.11 -0.33 5.28
N HIS A 16 18.90 -0.86 5.48
CA HIS A 16 17.69 -0.44 4.77
C HIS A 16 17.39 1.05 4.99
N LYS A 17 17.40 1.51 6.26
CA LYS A 17 17.22 2.93 6.58
C LYS A 17 18.30 3.81 5.95
N SER A 18 19.54 3.32 5.91
CA SER A 18 20.68 4.07 5.34
C SER A 18 20.58 4.16 3.82
N ALA A 19 20.18 3.08 3.16
CA ALA A 19 19.93 3.02 1.72
C ALA A 19 18.77 3.94 1.31
N LEU A 20 17.65 3.93 2.05
CA LEU A 20 16.53 4.85 1.80
C LEU A 20 16.95 6.32 1.88
N LYS A 21 17.72 6.70 2.92
CA LYS A 21 18.23 8.08 3.05
C LYS A 21 19.14 8.46 1.89
N ARG A 22 19.95 7.51 1.39
CA ARG A 22 20.82 7.75 0.24
C ARG A 22 20.03 7.91 -1.06
N ILE A 23 19.00 7.07 -1.26
CA ILE A 23 18.06 7.20 -2.39
C ILE A 23 17.42 8.58 -2.39
N GLU A 24 16.87 9.03 -1.26
CA GLU A 24 16.27 10.36 -1.09
C GLU A 24 17.27 11.47 -1.49
N THR A 25 18.49 11.40 -0.95
CA THR A 25 19.55 12.36 -1.28
C THR A 25 19.88 12.39 -2.78
N LEU A 26 19.91 11.23 -3.45
CA LEU A 26 20.20 11.12 -4.89
C LEU A 26 19.03 11.64 -5.74
N MET A 27 17.79 11.41 -5.30
CA MET A 27 16.59 11.91 -5.97
C MET A 27 16.50 13.44 -5.94
N ASP A 28 16.94 14.06 -4.84
CA ASP A 28 16.92 15.52 -4.66
C ASP A 28 18.00 16.28 -5.46
N LEU A 29 18.95 15.58 -6.09
CA LEU A 29 19.97 16.21 -6.92
C LEU A 29 19.36 16.73 -8.23
N GLU A 30 19.57 18.02 -8.53
CA GLU A 30 19.12 18.64 -9.79
C GLU A 30 19.71 17.96 -11.03
N LYS A 31 20.95 17.45 -10.93
CA LYS A 31 21.62 16.66 -11.97
C LYS A 31 22.44 15.56 -11.31
N ARG A 32 22.29 14.34 -11.81
CA ARG A 32 23.08 13.18 -11.39
C ARG A 32 24.16 12.86 -12.42
N THR A 33 25.31 12.43 -11.94
CA THR A 33 26.34 11.80 -12.78
C THR A 33 25.89 10.38 -13.17
N ARG A 34 26.55 9.80 -14.18
CA ARG A 34 26.28 8.40 -14.56
C ARG A 34 26.46 7.43 -13.40
N ASP A 35 27.49 7.64 -12.58
CA ASP A 35 27.77 6.77 -11.42
C ASP A 35 26.69 6.92 -10.35
N GLN A 36 26.15 8.13 -10.14
CA GLN A 36 25.04 8.38 -9.23
C GLN A 36 23.73 7.77 -9.72
N GLU A 37 23.48 7.74 -11.02
CA GLU A 37 22.32 7.05 -11.60
C GLU A 37 22.42 5.54 -11.37
N ILE A 38 23.60 4.96 -11.63
CA ILE A 38 23.85 3.53 -11.41
C ILE A 38 23.74 3.19 -9.91
N GLU A 39 24.26 4.04 -9.03
CA GLU A 39 24.12 3.88 -7.57
C GLU A 39 22.64 3.89 -7.17
N LEU A 40 21.85 4.85 -7.67
CA LEU A 40 20.42 4.97 -7.38
C LEU A 40 19.66 3.71 -7.82
N GLU A 41 19.84 3.26 -9.06
CA GLU A 41 19.22 2.04 -9.59
C GLU A 41 19.61 0.81 -8.76
N THR A 42 20.89 0.68 -8.41
CA THR A 42 21.38 -0.44 -7.59
C THR A 42 20.75 -0.44 -6.20
N LEU A 43 20.69 0.71 -5.53
CA LEU A 43 20.09 0.85 -4.21
C LEU A 43 18.59 0.52 -4.23
N PHE A 44 17.86 0.92 -5.27
CA PHE A 44 16.46 0.53 -5.43
C PHE A 44 16.29 -0.99 -5.46
N VAL A 45 17.08 -1.69 -6.29
CA VAL A 45 17.01 -3.16 -6.37
C VAL A 45 17.29 -3.82 -5.02
N LEU A 46 18.31 -3.34 -4.30
CA LEU A 46 18.69 -3.90 -2.99
C LEU A 46 17.62 -3.65 -1.92
N VAL A 47 17.07 -2.43 -1.87
CA VAL A 47 15.99 -2.07 -0.95
C VAL A 47 14.74 -2.90 -1.23
N SER A 48 14.31 -3.02 -2.49
CA SER A 48 13.13 -3.81 -2.86
C SER A 48 13.28 -5.28 -2.46
N ASN A 49 14.43 -5.90 -2.76
CA ASN A 49 14.69 -7.30 -2.37
C ASN A 49 14.76 -7.49 -0.83
N TYR A 50 15.23 -6.48 -0.09
CA TYR A 50 15.17 -6.52 1.38
C TYR A 50 13.72 -6.41 1.87
N GLU A 51 12.95 -5.46 1.34
CA GLU A 51 11.55 -5.23 1.70
C GLU A 51 10.66 -6.42 1.38
N GLU A 52 10.81 -7.06 0.21
CA GLU A 52 10.07 -8.29 -0.13
C GLU A 52 10.25 -9.40 0.90
N LYS A 53 11.43 -9.48 1.52
CA LYS A 53 11.77 -10.52 2.52
C LYS A 53 11.38 -10.14 3.95
N HIS A 54 11.32 -8.85 4.27
CA HIS A 54 11.25 -8.37 5.66
C HIS A 54 10.03 -7.49 5.95
N VAL A 55 9.49 -6.84 4.94
CA VAL A 55 8.27 -6.05 5.01
C VAL A 55 7.15 -6.94 4.53
N LEU A 56 6.34 -7.42 5.47
CA LEU A 56 5.00 -7.89 5.15
C LEU A 56 4.32 -6.73 4.41
N ILE A 57 4.09 -6.88 3.10
CA ILE A 57 3.14 -6.02 2.39
C ILE A 57 1.81 -6.35 3.05
N PHE A 58 1.48 -5.63 4.12
CA PHE A 58 0.21 -5.82 4.78
C PHE A 58 -0.83 -5.43 3.73
N PRO A 59 -1.70 -6.35 3.33
CA PRO A 59 -2.79 -5.99 2.46
C PRO A 59 -3.54 -4.80 3.08
N PRO A 60 -4.02 -3.85 2.26
CA PRO A 60 -4.62 -2.63 2.76
C PRO A 60 -5.77 -2.99 3.71
N HIS A 61 -5.98 -2.15 4.73
CA HIS A 61 -7.11 -2.31 5.62
C HIS A 61 -8.41 -2.40 4.79
N PRO A 62 -9.35 -3.32 5.09
CA PRO A 62 -10.52 -3.59 4.24
C PRO A 62 -11.29 -2.32 3.84
N ILE A 63 -11.55 -1.45 4.82
CA ILE A 63 -12.28 -0.19 4.60
C ILE A 63 -11.49 0.81 3.76
N ASP A 64 -10.16 0.85 3.90
CA ASP A 64 -9.33 1.78 3.14
C ASP A 64 -9.28 1.33 1.67
N ALA A 65 -9.29 0.02 1.41
CA ALA A 65 -9.45 -0.52 0.07
C ALA A 65 -10.82 -0.17 -0.55
N ILE A 66 -11.90 -0.17 0.23
CA ILE A 66 -13.23 0.26 -0.22
C ILE A 66 -13.22 1.75 -0.58
N LEU A 67 -12.70 2.60 0.31
CA LEU A 67 -12.63 4.05 0.08
C LEU A 67 -11.78 4.38 -1.15
N PHE A 68 -10.65 3.68 -1.33
CA PHE A 68 -9.81 3.83 -2.50
C PHE A 68 -10.54 3.45 -3.80
N ARG A 69 -11.28 2.33 -3.80
CA ARG A 69 -12.12 1.96 -4.96
C ARG A 69 -13.23 2.98 -5.23
N MET A 70 -13.83 3.53 -4.17
CA MET A 70 -14.83 4.57 -4.33
C MET A 70 -14.24 5.79 -5.02
N GLU A 71 -13.07 6.25 -4.59
CA GLU A 71 -12.38 7.39 -5.21
C GLU A 71 -12.03 7.12 -6.68
N GLN A 72 -11.42 5.97 -6.98
CA GLN A 72 -11.05 5.60 -8.35
C GLN A 72 -12.24 5.54 -9.31
N GLN A 73 -13.41 5.13 -8.82
CA GLN A 73 -14.62 4.96 -9.62
C GLN A 73 -15.59 6.15 -9.51
N GLY A 74 -15.23 7.22 -8.78
CA GLY A 74 -16.09 8.37 -8.55
C GLY A 74 -17.38 8.03 -7.78
N LEU A 75 -17.38 6.98 -6.96
CA LEU A 75 -18.54 6.53 -6.21
C LEU A 75 -18.73 7.31 -4.91
N THR A 76 -19.99 7.59 -4.60
CA THR A 76 -20.35 8.18 -3.31
C THR A 76 -20.74 7.10 -2.30
N GLN A 77 -20.80 7.47 -1.02
CA GLN A 77 -21.37 6.60 0.01
C GLN A 77 -22.82 6.16 -0.30
N LYS A 78 -23.59 6.97 -1.04
CA LYS A 78 -24.95 6.58 -1.47
C LYS A 78 -24.92 5.43 -2.47
N ASP A 79 -23.89 5.34 -3.30
CA ASP A 79 -23.75 4.27 -4.28
C ASP A 79 -23.32 2.97 -3.60
N VAL A 80 -22.40 3.04 -2.63
CA VAL A 80 -22.08 1.91 -1.75
C VAL A 80 -23.30 1.46 -0.95
N ALA A 81 -24.16 2.38 -0.51
CA ALA A 81 -25.42 2.02 0.14
C ALA A 81 -26.38 1.24 -0.78
N LYS A 82 -26.41 1.53 -2.08
CA LYS A 82 -27.18 0.75 -3.07
C LYS A 82 -26.58 -0.66 -3.22
N ILE A 83 -25.25 -0.76 -3.32
CA ILE A 83 -24.53 -2.06 -3.39
C ILE A 83 -24.88 -2.92 -2.18
N LEU A 84 -24.82 -2.34 -0.97
CA LEU A 84 -25.06 -3.06 0.27
C LEU A 84 -26.54 -3.28 0.59
N GLY A 85 -27.44 -2.54 -0.05
CA GLY A 85 -28.88 -2.54 0.23
C GLY A 85 -29.28 -1.82 1.52
N SER A 86 -28.37 -1.08 2.15
CA SER A 86 -28.65 -0.33 3.39
C SER A 86 -27.73 0.86 3.57
N LYS A 87 -28.33 2.06 3.65
CA LYS A 87 -27.63 3.32 3.94
C LYS A 87 -26.99 3.33 5.33
N GLN A 88 -27.68 2.76 6.32
CA GLN A 88 -27.16 2.64 7.68
C GLN A 88 -25.91 1.76 7.69
N ARG A 89 -26.00 0.55 7.12
CA ARG A 89 -24.87 -0.39 7.09
C ARG A 89 -23.67 0.15 6.33
N ALA A 90 -23.90 0.79 5.18
CA ALA A 90 -22.83 1.46 4.45
C ALA A 90 -22.09 2.48 5.31
N SER A 91 -22.83 3.30 6.07
CA SER A 91 -22.22 4.25 7.01
C SER A 91 -21.46 3.56 8.13
N GLU A 92 -22.04 2.54 8.76
CA GLU A 92 -21.40 1.85 9.88
C GLU A 92 -20.12 1.13 9.45
N TYR A 93 -20.11 0.48 8.27
CA TYR A 93 -18.91 -0.16 7.72
C TYR A 93 -17.82 0.86 7.35
N LEU A 94 -18.15 1.88 6.55
CA LEU A 94 -17.18 2.87 6.08
C LEU A 94 -16.58 3.68 7.25
N ASN A 95 -17.34 3.87 8.33
CA ASN A 95 -16.86 4.50 9.55
C ASN A 95 -16.23 3.52 10.55
N LYS A 96 -16.03 2.25 10.18
CA LYS A 96 -15.44 1.20 11.03
C LYS A 96 -16.22 0.96 12.33
N LYS A 97 -17.51 1.28 12.42
CA LYS A 97 -18.34 1.08 13.63
C LYS A 97 -18.67 -0.39 13.88
N ILE A 98 -18.79 -1.17 12.81
CA ILE A 98 -19.05 -2.62 12.85
C ILE A 98 -18.14 -3.34 11.85
N PRO A 99 -17.84 -4.64 12.05
CA PRO A 99 -17.09 -5.42 11.08
C PRO A 99 -17.94 -5.75 9.85
N LEU A 100 -17.33 -5.84 8.67
CA LEU A 100 -18.00 -6.29 7.45
C LEU A 100 -18.64 -7.67 7.66
N SER A 101 -19.91 -7.83 7.23
CA SER A 101 -20.54 -9.14 7.19
C SER A 101 -20.10 -9.91 5.94
N ILE A 102 -20.22 -11.24 5.96
CA ILE A 102 -19.92 -12.08 4.78
C ILE A 102 -20.74 -11.65 3.55
N GLU A 103 -22.00 -11.25 3.77
CA GLU A 103 -22.86 -10.75 2.69
C GLU A 103 -22.33 -9.43 2.11
N ALA A 104 -21.90 -8.50 2.97
CA ALA A 104 -21.30 -7.25 2.53
C ALA A 104 -19.99 -7.50 1.77
N ILE A 105 -19.16 -8.43 2.24
CA ILE A 105 -17.90 -8.83 1.58
C ILE A 105 -18.18 -9.31 0.15
N ARG A 106 -19.15 -10.21 -0.05
CA ARG A 106 -19.52 -10.71 -1.38
C ARG A 106 -19.99 -9.58 -2.29
N LYS A 107 -20.94 -8.76 -1.83
CA LYS A 107 -21.47 -7.62 -2.61
C LYS A 107 -20.37 -6.62 -3.03
N LEU A 108 -19.45 -6.32 -2.12
CA LEU A 108 -18.34 -5.40 -2.38
C LEU A 108 -17.27 -6.04 -3.28
N ASN A 109 -17.00 -7.34 -3.15
CA ASN A 109 -16.15 -8.07 -4.07
C ASN A 109 -16.71 -8.02 -5.49
N ASP A 110 -17.98 -8.39 -5.66
CA ASP A 110 -18.66 -8.44 -6.95
C ASP A 110 -18.76 -7.05 -7.61
N SER A 111 -19.05 -6.01 -6.81
CA SER A 111 -19.31 -4.65 -7.35
C SER A 111 -18.07 -3.78 -7.48
N LEU A 112 -17.09 -3.93 -6.58
CA LEU A 112 -15.90 -3.07 -6.54
C LEU A 112 -14.61 -3.79 -6.95
N GLY A 113 -14.66 -5.11 -7.19
CA GLY A 113 -13.49 -5.91 -7.57
C GLY A 113 -12.38 -5.88 -6.53
N ILE A 114 -12.74 -5.81 -5.24
CA ILE A 114 -11.79 -5.86 -4.12
C ILE A 114 -11.61 -7.31 -3.72
N SER A 115 -10.38 -7.81 -3.67
CA SER A 115 -10.11 -9.22 -3.31
C SER A 115 -10.78 -9.61 -2.00
N GLY A 116 -11.38 -10.81 -1.96
CA GLY A 116 -12.00 -11.35 -0.76
C GLY A 116 -11.01 -11.47 0.40
N ASP A 117 -9.76 -11.82 0.12
CA ASP A 117 -8.68 -11.89 1.11
C ASP A 117 -8.35 -10.53 1.73
N ILE A 118 -8.61 -9.44 1.00
CA ILE A 118 -8.53 -8.10 1.55
C ILE A 118 -9.73 -7.86 2.47
N LEU A 119 -10.93 -8.10 1.98
CA LEU A 119 -12.18 -7.77 2.69
C LEU A 119 -12.43 -8.60 3.96
N ILE A 120 -11.92 -9.83 4.04
CA ILE A 120 -12.13 -10.74 5.17
C ILE A 120 -11.18 -10.51 6.35
N GLN A 121 -10.18 -9.64 6.20
CA GLN A 121 -9.22 -9.39 7.28
C GLN A 121 -9.93 -8.89 8.55
N LYS A 122 -9.44 -9.37 9.70
CA LYS A 122 -9.88 -8.88 11.00
C LYS A 122 -9.31 -7.48 11.23
N TYR A 123 -10.16 -6.58 11.69
CA TYR A 123 -9.76 -5.23 12.10
C TYR A 123 -10.56 -4.78 13.32
N THR A 124 -9.99 -3.85 14.08
CA THR A 124 -10.66 -3.26 15.24
C THR A 124 -11.69 -2.24 14.80
N THR A 125 -12.90 -2.33 15.34
CA THR A 125 -13.95 -1.33 15.12
C THR A 125 -13.79 -0.14 16.05
N LYS A 126 -14.16 1.05 15.57
CA LYS A 126 -14.27 2.24 16.39
C LYS A 126 -15.46 2.08 17.34
N LYS A 127 -15.24 2.36 18.63
CA LYS A 127 -16.32 2.48 19.61
C LYS A 127 -17.19 3.70 19.31
#